data_AF-A0A1G9QDP6-F1
#
_entry.id   AF-A0A1G9QDP6-F1
#
_cell.length_a   1.000
_cell.length_b   1.000
_cell.length_c   1.000
_cell.angle_alpha   90.00
_cell.angle_beta   90.00
_cell.angle_gamma   90.00
#
_symmetry.space_group_name_H-M   'P 1'
#
loop_
_entity.id
_entity.type
_entity.pdbx_description
1 polymer ?
#
loop_
_entity_poly.entity_id
_entity_poly.type
_entity_poly.pdbx_seq_one_letter_code
_entity_poly.pdbx_strand_id
1 'polypeptide(L)'
;MIKKGQRTRKDPKKQTIQFIFYHEQVLKRAVREAREESLSTAGHTDGSGSQAFVSDPTAVQGIKLATELKSVTLRNGIVIDNPGKWIKVIDATYDGLDDVSRKAVKMRYEGSHWRRICNKLNMGRTMYYKILEKADNHAIEIAIDLGLIHVV
;
A
#
# COMPACT_ATOMS: atom_id res chain seq x y z
N MET A 1 11.98 -19.30 -38.40
CA MET A 1 12.23 -19.83 -37.04
C MET A 1 12.01 -18.72 -36.02
N ILE A 2 10.88 -18.76 -35.29
CA ILE A 2 10.54 -17.75 -34.28
C ILE A 2 11.23 -18.15 -32.96
N LYS A 3 12.14 -17.30 -32.46
CA LYS A 3 12.89 -17.55 -31.22
C LYS A 3 11.91 -17.74 -30.05
N LYS A 4 11.99 -18.91 -29.42
CA LYS A 4 11.25 -19.27 -28.19
C LYS A 4 11.58 -18.27 -27.08
N GLY A 5 10.54 -17.54 -26.66
CA GLY A 5 10.29 -17.00 -25.33
C GLY A 5 11.50 -16.62 -24.47
N GLN A 6 12.09 -15.45 -24.73
CA GLN A 6 12.73 -14.70 -23.65
C GLN A 6 11.63 -14.34 -22.65
N ARG A 7 11.69 -14.90 -21.43
CA ARG A 7 10.89 -14.38 -20.31
C ARG A 7 11.36 -12.93 -20.11
N THR A 8 10.58 -11.97 -20.61
CA THR A 8 10.82 -10.55 -20.41
C THR A 8 11.05 -10.33 -18.93
N ARG A 9 12.21 -9.79 -18.56
CA ARG A 9 12.58 -9.52 -17.17
C ARG A 9 11.49 -8.61 -16.61
N LYS A 10 10.66 -9.12 -15.69
CA LYS A 10 9.54 -8.38 -15.12
C LYS A 10 10.08 -7.09 -14.50
N ASP A 11 9.52 -5.94 -14.89
CA ASP A 11 9.94 -4.62 -14.40
C ASP A 11 9.98 -4.61 -12.86
N PRO A 12 11.12 -4.30 -12.23
CA PRO A 12 11.26 -4.38 -10.77
C PRO A 12 10.27 -3.44 -10.07
N LYS A 13 10.01 -2.26 -10.65
CA LYS A 13 9.03 -1.29 -10.16
C LYS A 13 7.61 -1.86 -10.07
N LYS A 14 7.19 -2.59 -11.12
CA LYS A 14 5.88 -3.27 -11.14
C LYS A 14 5.80 -4.37 -10.10
N GLN A 15 6.90 -5.08 -9.83
CA GLN A 15 6.92 -6.10 -8.78
C GLN A 15 6.73 -5.50 -7.40
N THR A 16 7.40 -4.38 -7.10
CA THR A 16 7.22 -3.66 -5.82
C THR A 16 5.78 -3.22 -5.64
N ILE A 17 5.16 -2.66 -6.67
CA ILE A 17 3.76 -2.22 -6.60
C ILE A 17 2.83 -3.40 -6.41
N GLN A 18 2.97 -4.46 -7.21
CA GLN A 18 2.15 -5.65 -7.05
C GLN A 18 2.30 -6.28 -5.67
N PHE A 19 3.50 -6.26 -5.10
CA PHE A 19 3.76 -6.69 -3.73
C PHE A 19 3.01 -5.82 -2.71
N ILE A 20 3.11 -4.50 -2.81
CA ILE A 20 2.41 -3.56 -1.92
C ILE A 20 0.89 -3.70 -2.01
N PHE A 21 0.33 -3.81 -3.22
CA PHE A 21 -1.11 -4.02 -3.41
C PHE A 21 -1.57 -5.38 -2.85
N TYR A 22 -0.78 -6.44 -3.02
CA TYR A 22 -1.10 -7.74 -2.44
C TYR A 22 -1.09 -7.71 -0.90
N HIS A 23 -0.20 -6.90 -0.32
CA HIS A 23 -0.12 -6.69 1.12
C HIS A 23 -0.95 -5.52 1.63
N GLU A 24 -1.84 -4.91 0.83
CA GLU A 24 -2.63 -3.73 1.21
C GLU A 24 -3.35 -3.93 2.55
N GLN A 25 -4.06 -5.05 2.70
CA GLN A 25 -4.85 -5.33 3.92
C GLN A 25 -3.94 -5.50 5.14
N VAL A 26 -2.81 -6.17 4.96
CA VAL A 26 -1.84 -6.40 6.03
C VAL A 26 -1.14 -5.10 6.41
N LEU A 27 -0.84 -4.25 5.41
CA LEU A 27 -0.23 -2.94 5.60
C LEU A 27 -1.18 -1.99 6.34
N LYS A 28 -2.45 -1.90 5.90
CA LYS A 28 -3.48 -1.09 6.57
C LYS A 28 -3.69 -1.56 8.01
N ARG A 29 -3.70 -2.87 8.25
CA ARG A 29 -3.78 -3.45 9.59
C ARG A 29 -2.56 -3.13 10.43
N ALA A 30 -1.35 -3.33 9.92
CA ALA A 30 -0.11 -3.09 10.65
C ALA A 30 0.11 -1.60 10.94
N VAL A 31 -0.32 -0.70 10.04
CA VAL A 31 -0.36 0.76 10.30
C VAL A 31 -1.34 1.10 11.41
N ARG A 32 -2.51 0.46 11.43
CA ARG A 32 -3.49 0.64 12.51
C ARG A 32 -2.95 0.14 13.85
N GLU A 33 -2.39 -1.06 13.89
CA GLU A 33 -1.77 -1.67 15.09
C GLU A 33 -0.59 -0.81 15.58
N ALA A 34 0.30 -0.34 14.70
CA ALA A 34 1.41 0.54 15.08
C ALA A 34 0.93 1.90 15.63
N ARG A 35 -0.21 2.43 15.12
CA ARG A 35 -0.84 3.63 15.69
C ARG A 35 -1.45 3.36 17.06
N GLU A 36 -2.12 2.23 17.23
CA GLU A 36 -2.69 1.79 18.52
C GLU A 36 -1.59 1.53 19.58
N GLU A 37 -0.47 0.91 19.21
CA GLU A 37 0.70 0.71 20.08
C GLU A 37 1.38 2.03 20.45
N SER A 38 1.46 2.97 19.52
CA SER A 38 1.99 4.32 19.80
C SER A 38 1.09 5.11 20.76
N LEU A 39 -0.21 4.80 20.78
CA LEU A 39 -1.19 5.35 21.70
C LEU A 39 -1.11 4.68 23.09
N SER A 40 -0.91 3.36 23.16
CA SER A 40 -0.85 2.60 24.42
C SER A 40 0.49 2.75 25.16
N THR A 41 1.62 2.92 24.46
CA THR A 41 2.95 3.14 25.05
C THR A 41 3.07 4.48 25.77
N ALA A 42 2.07 5.36 25.68
CA ALA A 42 2.01 6.60 26.45
C ALA A 42 1.75 6.40 27.97
N GLY A 43 1.50 5.17 28.43
CA GLY A 43 1.13 4.86 29.81
C GLY A 43 2.25 4.37 30.74
N HIS A 44 3.44 4.02 30.24
CA HIS A 44 4.54 3.48 31.06
C HIS A 44 5.87 4.15 30.71
N THR A 45 6.05 5.37 31.23
CA THR A 45 7.38 5.89 31.51
C THR A 45 7.57 5.90 33.02
N ASP A 46 8.21 4.85 33.53
CA ASP A 46 8.99 4.93 34.77
C ASP A 46 9.98 6.09 34.64
N GLY A 47 9.87 7.10 35.51
CA GLY A 47 10.75 8.26 35.44
C GLY A 47 10.32 9.43 36.30
N SER A 48 10.74 9.39 37.55
CA SER A 48 10.97 10.52 38.46
C SER A 48 11.23 11.87 37.76
N GLY A 49 10.50 12.93 38.14
CA GLY A 49 10.89 14.30 37.86
C GLY A 49 9.74 15.25 37.53
N SER A 50 9.48 16.17 38.45
CA SER A 50 8.53 17.29 38.35
C SER A 50 8.64 18.10 37.06
N GLN A 51 7.57 18.19 36.25
CA GLN A 51 7.07 19.42 35.61
C GLN A 51 5.62 19.18 35.15
N ALA A 52 4.69 20.01 35.62
CA ALA A 52 3.29 19.98 35.22
C ALA A 52 3.12 20.48 33.78
N PHE A 53 3.45 19.64 32.79
CA PHE A 53 3.02 19.84 31.42
C PHE A 53 1.59 19.33 31.29
N VAL A 54 0.61 20.22 31.47
CA VAL A 54 -0.76 20.01 31.02
C VAL A 54 -0.74 20.05 29.49
N SER A 55 -0.25 18.96 28.88
CA SER A 55 -0.40 18.73 27.46
C SER A 55 -1.78 18.11 27.29
N ASP A 56 -2.66 18.81 26.58
CA ASP A 56 -3.97 18.26 26.24
C ASP A 56 -3.76 16.87 25.63
N PRO A 57 -4.21 15.79 26.29
CA PRO A 57 -3.98 14.43 25.81
C PRO A 57 -4.56 14.26 24.40
N THR A 58 -5.57 15.03 24.01
CA THR A 58 -6.12 15.07 22.66
C THR A 58 -5.15 15.68 21.64
N ALA A 59 -4.39 16.71 22.01
CA ALA A 59 -3.38 17.32 21.13
C ALA A 59 -2.16 16.40 20.94
N VAL A 60 -1.70 15.72 22.00
CA VAL A 60 -0.60 14.76 21.91
C VAL A 60 -1.02 13.50 21.14
N GLN A 61 -2.25 13.02 21.32
CA GLN A 61 -2.82 11.94 20.52
C GLN A 61 -2.97 12.36 19.05
N GLY A 62 -3.40 13.60 18.79
CA GLY A 62 -3.52 14.18 17.45
C GLY A 62 -2.18 14.27 16.73
N ILE A 63 -1.13 14.73 17.41
CA ILE A 63 0.25 14.77 16.88
C ILE A 63 0.73 13.34 16.60
N LYS A 64 0.56 12.40 17.51
CA LYS A 64 0.98 10.98 17.31
C LYS A 64 0.26 10.30 16.17
N LEU A 65 -1.02 10.58 15.96
CA LEU A 65 -1.80 10.09 14.81
C LEU A 65 -1.35 10.74 13.49
N ALA A 66 -0.89 11.99 13.55
CA ALA A 66 -0.39 12.75 12.41
C ALA A 66 1.09 12.43 12.07
N THR A 67 1.88 11.94 13.02
CA THR A 67 3.28 11.56 12.78
C THR A 67 3.35 10.42 11.77
N GLU A 68 4.05 10.65 10.67
CA GLU A 68 4.27 9.63 9.65
C GLU A 68 5.07 8.46 10.24
N LEU A 69 4.50 7.26 10.18
CA LEU A 69 5.24 6.03 10.50
C LEU A 69 6.39 5.91 9.50
N LYS A 70 7.63 5.90 10.00
CA LYS A 70 8.84 5.82 9.16
C LYS A 70 8.98 4.45 8.50
N SER A 71 8.62 3.38 9.22
CA SER A 71 8.68 2.01 8.71
C SER A 71 7.71 1.13 9.50
N VAL A 72 7.18 0.09 8.86
CA VAL A 72 6.37 -0.96 9.50
C VAL A 72 6.93 -2.31 9.10
N THR A 73 7.21 -3.15 10.10
CA THR A 73 7.59 -4.54 9.89
C THR A 73 6.34 -5.40 9.85
N LEU A 74 6.04 -5.97 8.69
CA LEU A 74 5.00 -6.97 8.54
C LEU A 74 5.36 -8.23 9.34
N ARG A 75 4.35 -9.00 9.78
CA ARG A 75 4.52 -10.23 10.57
C ARG A 75 5.40 -11.31 9.91
N ASN A 76 5.58 -11.22 8.60
CA ASN A 76 6.45 -12.08 7.79
C ASN A 76 7.91 -11.59 7.74
N GLY A 77 8.28 -10.59 8.55
CA GLY A 77 9.64 -10.03 8.62
C GLY A 77 9.96 -9.00 7.54
N ILE A 78 8.99 -8.64 6.69
CA ILE A 78 9.21 -7.66 5.62
C ILE A 78 9.04 -6.25 6.16
N VAL A 79 10.08 -5.43 6.04
CA VAL A 79 10.05 -4.02 6.42
C VAL A 79 9.57 -3.19 5.23
N ILE A 80 8.51 -2.40 5.44
CA ILE A 80 8.01 -1.43 4.47
C ILE A 80 8.28 -0.03 5.03
N ASP A 81 9.11 0.73 4.34
CA ASP A 81 9.38 2.13 4.65
C ASP A 81 8.26 3.04 4.16
N ASN A 82 7.98 4.09 4.91
CA ASN A 82 6.91 5.08 4.65
C ASN A 82 5.56 4.45 4.30
N PRO A 83 5.02 3.53 5.12
CA PRO A 83 3.77 2.83 4.86
C PRO A 83 2.58 3.78 4.62
N GLY A 84 2.57 4.96 5.25
CA GLY A 84 1.53 5.97 5.02
C GLY A 84 1.53 6.52 3.60
N LYS A 85 2.70 6.70 2.99
CA LYS A 85 2.81 7.14 1.59
C LYS A 85 2.36 6.03 0.64
N TRP A 86 2.70 4.76 0.92
CA TRP A 86 2.20 3.62 0.14
C TRP A 86 0.68 3.47 0.20
N ILE A 87 0.05 3.71 1.35
CA ILE A 87 -1.41 3.74 1.46
C ILE A 87 -1.99 4.86 0.58
N LYS A 88 -1.39 6.06 0.59
CA LYS A 88 -1.79 7.15 -0.30
C LYS A 88 -1.68 6.76 -1.79
N VAL A 89 -0.61 6.05 -2.18
CA VAL A 89 -0.47 5.52 -3.55
C VAL A 89 -1.65 4.62 -3.90
N ILE A 90 -1.97 3.66 -3.02
CA ILE A 90 -3.05 2.69 -3.26
C ILE A 90 -4.40 3.41 -3.41
N ASP A 91 -4.73 4.29 -2.46
CA ASP A 91 -6.02 4.98 -2.44
C ASP A 91 -6.15 5.90 -3.68
N ALA A 92 -5.10 6.68 -4.00
CA ALA A 92 -5.07 7.52 -5.20
C ALA A 92 -5.16 6.69 -6.50
N THR A 93 -4.53 5.51 -6.54
CA THR A 93 -4.63 4.62 -7.71
C THR A 93 -6.07 4.13 -7.89
N TYR A 94 -6.76 3.75 -6.81
CA TYR A 94 -8.16 3.32 -6.91
C TYR A 94 -9.09 4.48 -7.30
N ASP A 95 -8.81 5.69 -6.82
CA ASP A 95 -9.59 6.89 -7.16
C ASP A 95 -9.45 7.27 -8.64
N GLY A 96 -8.27 7.08 -9.23
CA GLY A 96 -8.02 7.30 -10.66
C GLY A 96 -8.62 6.24 -11.61
N LEU A 97 -9.11 5.12 -11.08
CA LEU A 97 -9.69 4.02 -11.88
C LEU A 97 -11.21 4.11 -11.96
N ASP A 98 -11.77 3.76 -13.13
CA ASP A 98 -13.20 3.56 -13.31
C ASP A 98 -13.72 2.38 -12.47
N ASP A 99 -15.03 2.34 -12.20
CA ASP A 99 -15.62 1.35 -11.27
C ASP A 99 -15.39 -0.11 -11.69
N VAL A 100 -15.38 -0.40 -13.01
CA VAL A 100 -15.12 -1.75 -13.53
C VAL A 100 -13.65 -2.12 -13.33
N SER A 101 -12.73 -1.22 -13.69
CA SER A 101 -11.30 -1.42 -13.48
C SER A 101 -10.95 -1.57 -12.00
N ARG A 102 -11.51 -0.72 -11.14
CA ARG A 102 -11.33 -0.76 -9.68
C ARG A 102 -11.76 -2.12 -9.13
N LYS A 103 -12.93 -2.63 -9.53
CA LYS A 103 -13.41 -3.97 -9.12
C LYS A 103 -12.49 -5.08 -9.62
N ALA A 104 -12.02 -5.00 -10.87
CA ALA A 104 -11.12 -6.00 -11.44
C ALA A 104 -9.79 -6.07 -10.66
N VAL A 105 -9.21 -4.90 -10.35
CA VAL A 105 -7.96 -4.77 -9.60
C VAL A 105 -8.14 -5.28 -8.17
N LYS A 106 -9.20 -4.87 -7.46
CA LYS A 106 -9.50 -5.37 -6.11
C LYS A 106 -9.64 -6.89 -6.09
N MET A 107 -10.46 -7.45 -6.97
CA MET A 107 -10.65 -8.90 -7.04
C MET A 107 -9.35 -9.67 -7.31
N ARG A 108 -8.44 -9.11 -8.10
CA ARG A 108 -7.12 -9.72 -8.34
C ARG A 108 -6.31 -9.80 -7.04
N TYR A 109 -6.22 -8.70 -6.31
CA TYR A 109 -5.43 -8.64 -5.08
C TYR A 109 -6.10 -9.35 -3.89
N GLU A 110 -7.41 -9.56 -3.94
CA GLU A 110 -8.14 -10.49 -3.07
C GLU A 110 -7.85 -11.98 -3.37
N GLY A 111 -7.10 -12.28 -4.44
CA GLY A 111 -6.70 -13.65 -4.82
C GLY A 111 -7.62 -14.34 -5.83
N SER A 112 -8.56 -13.63 -6.46
CA SER A 112 -9.40 -14.22 -7.50
C SER A 112 -8.62 -14.52 -8.78
N HIS A 113 -8.83 -15.71 -9.35
CA HIS A 113 -8.24 -16.07 -10.64
C HIS A 113 -8.80 -15.23 -11.78
N TRP A 114 -7.96 -14.82 -12.74
CA TRP A 114 -8.31 -13.89 -13.82
C TRP A 114 -9.57 -14.29 -14.62
N ARG A 115 -9.77 -15.59 -14.89
CA ARG A 115 -10.97 -16.10 -15.59
C ARG A 115 -12.25 -15.78 -14.82
N ARG A 116 -12.23 -15.91 -13.50
CA ARG A 116 -13.39 -15.61 -12.64
C ARG A 116 -13.71 -14.12 -12.66
N ILE A 117 -12.68 -13.28 -12.66
CA ILE A 117 -12.83 -11.82 -12.77
C ILE A 117 -13.43 -11.45 -14.13
N CYS A 118 -12.87 -12.01 -15.22
CA CYS A 118 -13.35 -11.78 -16.58
C CYS A 118 -14.82 -12.19 -16.75
N ASN A 119 -15.20 -13.36 -16.23
CA ASN A 119 -16.57 -13.83 -16.28
C ASN A 119 -17.51 -12.95 -15.44
N LYS A 120 -17.09 -12.56 -14.23
CA LYS A 120 -17.94 -11.75 -13.32
C LYS A 120 -18.15 -10.32 -13.84
N LEU A 121 -17.14 -9.74 -14.48
CA LEU A 121 -17.19 -8.37 -15.01
C LEU A 121 -17.48 -8.32 -16.51
N ASN A 122 -17.83 -9.45 -17.12
CA ASN A 122 -18.11 -9.60 -18.54
C ASN A 122 -17.06 -8.94 -19.46
N MET A 123 -15.78 -9.16 -19.16
CA MET A 123 -14.66 -8.56 -19.88
C MET A 123 -13.77 -9.61 -20.54
N GLY A 124 -13.19 -9.25 -21.69
CA GLY A 124 -12.23 -10.10 -22.38
C GLY A 124 -10.87 -10.15 -21.69
N ARG A 125 -10.14 -11.25 -21.89
CA ARG A 125 -8.77 -11.45 -21.35
C ARG A 125 -7.83 -10.27 -21.65
N THR A 126 -7.87 -9.77 -22.87
CA THR A 126 -7.02 -8.64 -23.31
C THR A 126 -7.34 -7.36 -22.54
N MET A 127 -8.64 -7.09 -22.32
CA MET A 127 -9.08 -5.92 -21.57
C MET A 127 -8.64 -6.02 -20.10
N TYR A 128 -8.77 -7.19 -19.48
CA TYR A 128 -8.29 -7.44 -18.12
C TYR A 128 -6.81 -7.10 -17.95
N TYR A 129 -5.92 -7.60 -18.81
CA TYR A 129 -4.49 -7.29 -18.67
C TYR A 129 -4.17 -5.82 -18.96
N LYS A 130 -4.89 -5.17 -19.88
CA LYS A 130 -4.75 -3.72 -20.13
C LYS A 130 -5.15 -2.89 -18.91
N ILE A 131 -6.21 -3.30 -18.21
CA ILE A 131 -6.66 -2.65 -16.96
C ILE A 131 -5.56 -2.76 -15.90
N LEU A 132 -5.01 -3.96 -15.70
CA LEU A 132 -3.94 -4.17 -14.73
C LEU A 132 -2.68 -3.38 -15.07
N GLU A 133 -2.31 -3.34 -16.34
CA GLU A 133 -1.15 -2.56 -16.80
C GLU A 133 -1.36 -1.06 -16.57
N LYS A 134 -2.56 -0.53 -16.86
CA LYS A 134 -2.91 0.85 -16.54
C LYS A 134 -2.83 1.14 -15.05
N ALA A 135 -3.40 0.26 -14.22
CA ALA A 135 -3.36 0.41 -12.77
C ALA A 135 -1.93 0.38 -12.22
N ASP A 136 -1.12 -0.58 -12.68
CA ASP A 136 0.30 -0.69 -12.31
C ASP A 136 1.06 0.58 -12.72
N ASN A 137 0.89 1.06 -13.96
CA ASN A 137 1.57 2.27 -14.44
C ASN A 137 1.16 3.52 -13.66
N HIS A 138 -0.14 3.69 -13.39
CA HIS A 138 -0.62 4.83 -12.62
C HIS A 138 -0.08 4.81 -11.17
N ALA A 139 -0.01 3.63 -10.55
CA ALA A 139 0.62 3.48 -9.24
C ALA A 139 2.12 3.80 -9.27
N ILE A 140 2.83 3.48 -10.37
CA ILE A 140 4.26 3.85 -10.54
C ILE A 140 4.40 5.38 -10.55
N GLU A 141 3.58 6.07 -11.33
CA GLU A 141 3.60 7.53 -11.45
C GLU A 141 3.42 8.18 -10.07
N ILE A 142 2.37 7.80 -9.33
CA ILE A 142 2.09 8.34 -7.99
C ILE A 142 3.23 8.00 -7.01
N ALA A 143 3.81 6.80 -7.10
CA ALA A 143 4.92 6.40 -6.24
C ALA A 143 6.21 7.19 -6.55
N ILE A 144 6.43 7.59 -7.81
CA ILE A 144 7.53 8.49 -8.20
C ILE A 144 7.28 9.88 -7.63
N ASP A 145 6.06 10.41 -7.79
CA ASP A 145 5.69 11.74 -7.30
C ASP A 145 5.85 11.87 -5.78
N LEU A 146 5.58 10.78 -5.05
CA LEU A 146 5.76 10.72 -3.59
C LEU A 146 7.21 10.42 -3.15
N GLY A 147 8.13 10.26 -4.10
CA GLY A 147 9.54 9.96 -3.85
C GLY A 147 9.79 8.56 -3.27
N LEU A 148 8.87 7.62 -3.47
CA LEU A 148 9.01 6.23 -3.01
C LEU A 148 9.80 5.37 -4.00
N ILE A 149 9.72 5.69 -5.29
CA ILE A 149 10.46 5.03 -6.35
C ILE A 149 11.29 6.07 -7.08
N HIS A 150 12.60 5.85 -7.15
CA HIS A 150 13.47 6.67 -7.98
C HIS A 150 13.60 6.05 -9.37
N VAL A 151 13.43 6.89 -10.40
CA VAL A 151 13.81 6.56 -11.77
C VAL A 151 15.28 6.96 -11.92
N VAL A 152 16.17 5.96 -11.97
CA VAL A 152 17.56 6.15 -12.41
C VAL A 152 17.58 6.19 -13.93
#